data_AF-A0A9E4WQK9-F1
#
_entry.id   AF-A0A9E4WQK9-F1
#
_cell.length_a   1.000
_cell.length_b   1.000
_cell.length_c   1.000
_cell.angle_alpha   90.00
_cell.angle_beta   90.00
_cell.angle_gamma   90.00
#
_symmetry.space_group_name_H-M   'P 1'
#
loop_
_entity.id
_entity.type
_entity.pdbx_description
1 polymer ?
#
loop_
_entity_poly.entity_id
_entity_poly.type
_entity_poly.pdbx_seq_one_letter_code
_entity_poly.pdbx_strand_id
1 'polypeptide(L)'
;MNLITYLLKSRGLVNSMQRLPTIATRFGVSTGKMDRALNGYVDIANAYGTVPTLAVTANLIERHPRVFERLSERGAELAIHGWVHTDYRALDADEQRAHIRRGLAAFAQRGIPVEGFRCPYVRWNEDSVTTAKELGLQYGSNRTVAWDVVPANDGISSRAMEAYRKGLNLYGSAEAASLVSLPSLVNGLLDLPASLPDDEALVDRLRAAPERREQIWRDILDEVYALGEMFVLILHHERLTLCKSALEAVLTHTQGRHPHVWLASLGEISAWWHRRAEYRLQIERTDVGTYRVIAPDDPDIAVVVRGVDGGPALMPWFGEYQMARGSRFSIRSPKRPAISVDEGASPALVQFLLDEGYVVERGAIDCSLRLGGWRSFEDTDKRAVIEAIDGSEAPLVRIWRWPRGARCAMSLTGDVDSMTIVDFIRRPLEV
;
A
#
# COMPACT_ATOMS: atom_id res chain seq x y z
N MET A 1 5.76 17.03 18.21
CA MET A 1 6.37 16.45 19.44
C MET A 1 7.81 16.09 19.08
N ASN A 2 8.82 16.63 19.79
CA ASN A 2 10.22 16.49 19.36
C ASN A 2 10.73 15.03 19.43
N LEU A 3 11.70 14.61 18.60
CA LEU A 3 12.25 13.23 18.53
C LEU A 3 12.57 12.67 19.92
N ILE A 4 13.07 13.50 20.82
CA ILE A 4 13.37 13.15 22.21
C ILE A 4 12.13 12.61 22.92
N THR A 5 10.98 13.29 22.83
CA THR A 5 9.73 12.83 23.45
C THR A 5 9.16 11.58 22.76
N TYR A 6 9.38 11.42 21.45
CA TYR A 6 9.01 10.19 20.73
C TYR A 6 9.90 9.00 21.12
N LEU A 7 11.21 9.17 21.18
CA LEU A 7 12.18 8.16 21.64
C LEU A 7 11.91 7.77 23.10
N LEU A 8 11.61 8.76 23.95
CA LEU A 8 11.21 8.59 25.34
C LEU A 8 9.94 7.74 25.47
N LYS A 9 8.87 8.13 24.75
CA LYS A 9 7.57 7.43 24.80
C LYS A 9 7.61 6.06 24.12
N SER A 10 8.43 5.88 23.10
CA SER A 10 8.45 4.64 22.31
C SER A 10 9.30 3.54 22.91
N ARG A 11 10.46 3.86 23.49
CA ARG A 11 11.44 2.83 23.93
C ARG A 11 12.20 3.14 25.21
N GLY A 12 12.02 4.33 25.82
CA GLY A 12 12.69 4.76 27.07
C GLY A 12 14.12 5.30 26.89
N LEU A 13 14.62 6.07 27.87
CA LEU A 13 15.93 6.76 27.85
C LEU A 13 17.11 5.81 27.64
N VAL A 14 17.15 4.72 28.40
CA VAL A 14 18.29 3.78 28.45
C VAL A 14 18.46 3.05 27.11
N ASN A 15 17.35 2.60 26.49
CA ASN A 15 17.40 1.95 25.18
C ASN A 15 17.72 2.93 24.04
N SER A 16 17.45 4.23 24.22
CA SER A 16 17.76 5.25 23.21
C SER A 16 19.26 5.59 23.18
N MET A 17 19.91 5.68 24.35
CA MET A 17 21.35 5.94 24.44
C MET A 17 22.20 4.75 23.97
N GLN A 18 21.77 3.51 24.22
CA GLN A 18 22.46 2.29 23.78
C GLN A 18 22.49 2.10 22.24
N ARG A 19 21.70 2.87 21.48
CA ARG A 19 21.61 2.77 20.01
C ARG A 19 22.45 3.80 19.27
N LEU A 20 22.96 4.83 19.94
CA LEU A 20 23.83 5.85 19.32
C LEU A 20 25.01 5.23 18.54
N PRO A 21 25.71 4.20 19.05
CA PRO A 21 26.76 3.53 18.28
C PRO A 21 26.23 2.82 17.03
N THR A 22 25.11 2.11 17.14
CA THR A 22 24.48 1.39 16.00
C THR A 22 23.94 2.35 14.93
N ILE A 23 23.46 3.53 15.33
CA ILE A 23 23.03 4.58 14.40
C ILE A 23 24.26 5.20 13.72
N ALA A 24 25.33 5.45 14.48
CA ALA A 24 26.58 5.95 13.93
C ALA A 24 27.23 4.97 12.94
N THR A 25 27.06 3.65 13.11
CA THR A 25 27.52 2.68 12.09
C THR A 25 26.62 2.63 10.87
N ARG A 26 25.36 3.07 10.94
CA ARG A 26 24.42 3.11 9.82
C ARG A 26 24.66 4.28 8.88
N PHE A 27 24.97 5.45 9.43
CA PHE A 27 25.25 6.66 8.65
C PHE A 27 26.75 6.91 8.43
N GLY A 28 27.09 7.57 7.32
CA GLY A 28 28.43 8.09 7.07
C GLY A 28 28.58 9.55 7.50
N VAL A 29 29.82 10.02 7.63
CA VAL A 29 30.10 11.47 7.75
C VAL A 29 29.79 12.19 6.43
N SER A 30 30.05 11.53 5.29
CA SER A 30 29.65 11.99 3.96
C SER A 30 28.41 11.24 3.46
N THR A 31 27.78 11.78 2.41
CA THR A 31 26.60 11.22 1.75
C THR A 31 26.88 9.88 1.06
N GLY A 32 28.14 9.56 0.75
CA GLY A 32 28.50 8.46 -0.14
C GLY A 32 28.05 7.08 0.33
N LYS A 33 27.90 6.85 1.64
CA LYS A 33 27.34 5.58 2.15
C LYS A 33 25.85 5.46 1.81
N MET A 34 25.08 6.52 2.07
CA MET A 34 23.66 6.55 1.82
C MET A 34 23.35 6.59 0.31
N ASP A 35 24.13 7.36 -0.46
CA ASP A 35 24.04 7.40 -1.92
C ASP A 35 24.23 6.00 -2.54
N ARG A 36 25.23 5.23 -2.09
CA ARG A 36 25.40 3.83 -2.52
C ARG A 36 24.23 2.93 -2.13
N ALA A 37 23.67 3.11 -0.94
CA ALA A 37 22.52 2.31 -0.50
C ALA A 37 21.28 2.64 -1.36
N LEU A 38 20.96 3.91 -1.55
CA LEU A 38 19.86 4.36 -2.41
C LEU A 38 20.01 3.84 -3.84
N ASN A 39 21.18 4.03 -4.45
CA ASN A 39 21.42 3.53 -5.81
C ASN A 39 21.35 2.01 -5.89
N GLY A 40 21.86 1.29 -4.90
CA GLY A 40 21.76 -0.18 -4.84
C GLY A 40 20.32 -0.66 -4.66
N TYR A 41 19.46 0.10 -3.97
CA TYR A 41 18.05 -0.23 -3.87
C TYR A 41 17.33 -0.05 -5.21
N VAL A 42 17.61 1.05 -5.92
CA VAL A 42 17.14 1.28 -7.29
C VAL A 42 17.64 0.18 -8.24
N ASP A 43 18.91 -0.24 -8.13
CA ASP A 43 19.46 -1.34 -8.93
C ASP A 43 18.70 -2.66 -8.70
N ILE A 44 18.43 -3.00 -7.44
CA ILE A 44 17.66 -4.20 -7.10
C ILE A 44 16.25 -4.09 -7.68
N ALA A 45 15.52 -3.00 -7.42
CA ALA A 45 14.17 -2.82 -7.95
C ALA A 45 14.11 -2.96 -9.48
N ASN A 46 15.03 -2.30 -10.19
CA ASN A 46 15.12 -2.35 -11.65
C ASN A 46 15.38 -3.77 -12.17
N ALA A 47 16.21 -4.55 -11.48
CA ALA A 47 16.47 -5.95 -11.84
C ALA A 47 15.20 -6.83 -11.79
N TYR A 48 14.21 -6.44 -10.99
CA TYR A 48 12.90 -7.11 -10.90
C TYR A 48 11.80 -6.42 -11.72
N GLY A 49 12.14 -5.42 -12.54
CA GLY A 49 11.22 -4.77 -13.48
C GLY A 49 10.32 -3.69 -12.86
N THR A 50 10.75 -3.06 -11.77
CA THR A 50 10.01 -1.97 -11.11
C THR A 50 10.96 -0.88 -10.62
N VAL A 51 10.40 0.23 -10.12
CA VAL A 51 11.15 1.33 -9.50
C VAL A 51 10.62 1.57 -8.08
N PRO A 52 11.48 1.95 -7.13
CA PRO A 52 11.03 2.21 -5.78
C PRO A 52 10.41 3.61 -5.67
N THR A 53 9.48 3.77 -4.72
CA THR A 53 8.98 5.08 -4.28
C THR A 53 9.71 5.52 -3.01
N LEU A 54 10.46 6.62 -3.09
CA LEU A 54 11.25 7.15 -1.98
C LEU A 54 10.55 8.38 -1.39
N ALA A 55 10.04 8.26 -0.18
CA ALA A 55 9.52 9.39 0.56
C ALA A 55 10.69 10.19 1.15
N VAL A 56 10.94 11.40 0.66
CA VAL A 56 12.10 12.21 1.05
C VAL A 56 11.70 13.46 1.83
N THR A 57 12.36 13.75 2.94
CA THR A 57 12.17 15.03 3.64
C THR A 57 12.72 16.15 2.76
N ALA A 58 11.89 17.15 2.45
CA ALA A 58 12.21 18.10 1.39
C ALA A 58 13.44 18.99 1.69
N ASN A 59 13.79 19.19 2.97
CA ASN A 59 15.04 19.84 3.35
C ASN A 59 16.31 19.13 2.80
N LEU A 60 16.26 17.82 2.56
CA LEU A 60 17.38 17.07 1.97
C LEU A 60 17.51 17.36 0.48
N ILE A 61 16.40 17.63 -0.21
CA ILE A 61 16.42 18.06 -1.61
C ILE A 61 17.22 19.35 -1.75
N GLU A 62 17.11 20.29 -0.79
CA GLU A 62 17.91 21.52 -0.79
C GLU A 62 19.39 21.28 -0.48
N ARG A 63 19.69 20.39 0.47
CA ARG A 63 21.07 20.13 0.93
C ARG A 63 21.88 19.28 -0.04
N HIS A 64 21.24 18.28 -0.63
CA HIS A 64 21.88 17.25 -1.45
C HIS A 64 21.19 17.11 -2.82
N PRO A 65 20.92 18.20 -3.56
CA PRO A 65 20.05 18.19 -4.74
C PRO A 65 20.51 17.18 -5.79
N ARG A 66 21.82 17.13 -6.06
CA ARG A 66 22.41 16.23 -7.05
C ARG A 66 22.14 14.74 -6.76
N VAL A 67 21.93 14.34 -5.50
CA VAL A 67 21.61 12.94 -5.18
C VAL A 67 20.20 12.63 -5.67
N PHE A 68 19.23 13.49 -5.36
CA PHE A 68 17.82 13.26 -5.65
C PHE A 68 17.48 13.50 -7.11
N GLU A 69 18.13 14.48 -7.76
CA GLU A 69 18.09 14.66 -9.21
C GLU A 69 18.50 13.37 -9.92
N ARG A 70 19.64 12.77 -9.53
CA ARG A 70 20.10 11.49 -10.10
C ARG A 70 19.13 10.34 -9.83
N LEU A 71 18.57 10.23 -8.63
CA LEU A 71 17.62 9.16 -8.32
C LEU A 71 16.35 9.29 -9.18
N SER A 72 15.85 10.51 -9.36
CA SER A 72 14.70 10.81 -10.23
C SER A 72 15.02 10.53 -11.71
N GLU A 73 16.19 10.93 -12.20
CA GLU A 73 16.67 10.62 -13.56
C GLU A 73 16.80 9.11 -13.82
N ARG A 74 17.08 8.33 -12.78
CA ARG A 74 17.12 6.87 -12.83
C ARG A 74 15.75 6.20 -12.73
N GLY A 75 14.67 6.98 -12.65
CA GLY A 75 13.30 6.51 -12.64
C GLY A 75 12.73 6.21 -11.25
N ALA A 76 13.48 6.42 -10.16
CA ALA A 76 12.91 6.27 -8.83
C ALA A 76 11.83 7.35 -8.62
N GLU A 77 10.65 6.93 -8.16
CA GLU A 77 9.60 7.88 -7.80
C GLU A 77 9.99 8.57 -6.49
N LEU A 78 9.88 9.89 -6.42
CA LEU A 78 10.09 10.64 -5.20
C LEU A 78 8.76 11.19 -4.67
N ALA A 79 8.52 11.03 -3.37
CA ALA A 79 7.34 11.52 -2.65
C ALA A 79 7.75 12.47 -1.52
N ILE A 80 6.86 13.38 -1.12
CA ILE A 80 7.13 14.29 0.01
C ILE A 80 7.02 13.52 1.32
N HIS A 81 8.10 13.53 2.11
CA HIS A 81 8.10 13.05 3.50
C HIS A 81 8.05 14.18 4.52
N GLY A 82 7.29 15.22 4.17
CA GLY A 82 7.26 16.50 4.85
C GLY A 82 8.48 17.40 4.57
N TRP A 83 8.45 18.63 5.10
CA TRP A 83 9.59 19.54 5.03
C TRP A 83 10.79 19.02 5.82
N VAL A 84 10.55 18.67 7.07
CA VAL A 84 11.48 18.04 8.02
C VAL A 84 10.80 16.84 8.68
N HIS A 85 11.59 15.98 9.31
CA HIS A 85 11.11 14.74 9.92
C HIS A 85 10.39 14.96 11.28
N THR A 86 9.15 15.47 11.25
CA THR A 86 8.34 15.81 12.44
C THR A 86 6.99 15.10 12.49
N ASP A 87 6.41 14.94 13.68
CA ASP A 87 5.07 14.34 13.89
C ASP A 87 3.97 15.34 13.48
N TYR A 88 3.31 15.10 12.34
CA TYR A 88 2.30 16.01 11.77
C TYR A 88 1.07 16.15 12.66
N ARG A 89 0.79 15.17 13.53
CA ARG A 89 -0.34 15.25 14.48
C ARG A 89 -0.11 16.27 15.60
N ALA A 90 1.12 16.77 15.71
CA ALA A 90 1.48 17.82 16.66
C ALA A 90 1.59 19.20 16.01
N LEU A 91 1.37 19.30 14.70
CA LEU A 91 1.29 20.54 13.96
C LEU A 91 -0.17 20.93 13.77
N ASP A 92 -0.48 22.22 13.83
CA ASP A 92 -1.79 22.71 13.41
C ASP A 92 -1.93 22.70 11.88
N ALA A 93 -3.14 22.95 11.37
CA ALA A 93 -3.43 22.88 9.94
C ALA A 93 -2.61 23.87 9.10
N ASP A 94 -2.34 25.08 9.61
CA ASP A 94 -1.56 26.10 8.91
C ASP A 94 -0.08 25.75 8.87
N GLU A 95 0.46 25.19 9.96
CA GLU A 95 1.81 24.65 10.03
C GLU A 95 2.00 23.48 9.05
N GLN A 96 1.04 22.55 8.99
CA GLN A 96 1.06 21.43 8.04
C GLN A 96 1.01 21.93 6.59
N ARG A 97 0.15 22.91 6.29
CA ARG A 97 0.08 23.55 4.97
C ARG A 97 1.37 24.25 4.59
N ALA A 98 1.97 24.99 5.52
CA ALA A 98 3.26 25.64 5.30
C ALA A 98 4.36 24.60 5.01
N HIS A 99 4.38 23.51 5.77
CA HIS A 99 5.32 22.40 5.58
C HIS A 99 5.21 21.74 4.21
N ILE A 100 4.00 21.31 3.83
CA ILE A 100 3.79 20.61 2.55
C ILE A 100 4.06 21.57 1.38
N ARG A 101 3.58 22.82 1.45
CA ARG A 101 3.82 23.84 0.42
C ARG A 101 5.31 24.14 0.24
N ARG A 102 6.06 24.23 1.34
CA ARG A 102 7.52 24.42 1.28
C ARG A 102 8.20 23.20 0.67
N GLY A 103 7.74 22.00 1.01
CA GLY A 103 8.22 20.77 0.40
C GLY A 103 8.03 20.76 -1.11
N LEU A 104 6.81 21.04 -1.58
CA LEU A 104 6.49 21.17 -3.01
C LEU A 104 7.39 22.19 -3.71
N ALA A 105 7.65 23.33 -3.08
CA ALA A 105 8.53 24.36 -3.65
C ALA A 105 9.97 23.86 -3.82
N ALA A 106 10.51 23.09 -2.87
CA ALA A 106 11.86 22.54 -2.95
C ALA A 106 12.01 21.52 -4.10
N PHE A 107 11.00 20.65 -4.29
CA PHE A 107 10.94 19.72 -5.42
C PHE A 107 10.82 20.46 -6.75
N ALA A 108 9.91 21.43 -6.84
CA ALA A 108 9.69 22.22 -8.05
C ALA A 108 10.93 23.01 -8.49
N GLN A 109 11.68 23.60 -7.54
CA GLN A 109 12.94 24.31 -7.83
C GLN A 109 14.01 23.41 -8.46
N ARG A 110 13.95 22.10 -8.24
CA ARG A 110 14.85 21.10 -8.82
C ARG A 110 14.28 20.40 -10.05
N GLY A 111 13.07 20.76 -10.47
CA GLY A 111 12.39 20.10 -11.59
C GLY A 111 12.05 18.63 -11.32
N ILE A 112 11.98 18.23 -10.05
CA ILE A 112 11.64 16.86 -9.66
C ILE A 112 10.11 16.75 -9.57
N PRO A 113 9.45 15.88 -10.36
CA PRO A 113 8.01 15.67 -10.25
C PRO A 113 7.65 15.00 -8.93
N VAL A 114 6.50 15.37 -8.36
CA VAL A 114 6.03 14.77 -7.11
C VAL A 114 4.50 14.75 -7.05
N GLU A 115 3.96 13.58 -6.74
CA GLU A 115 2.52 13.33 -6.61
C GLU A 115 2.13 12.71 -5.26
N GLY A 116 3.11 12.15 -4.55
CA GLY A 116 2.92 11.38 -3.33
C GLY A 116 3.28 12.10 -2.04
N PHE A 117 2.67 11.66 -0.94
CA PHE A 117 2.93 12.17 0.40
C PHE A 117 2.92 11.10 1.48
N ARG A 118 3.92 11.10 2.36
CA ARG A 118 3.96 10.24 3.56
C ARG A 118 4.37 11.07 4.76
N CYS A 119 3.58 11.08 5.82
CA CYS A 119 3.95 11.74 7.06
C CYS A 119 5.12 11.01 7.72
N PRO A 120 6.10 11.74 8.28
CA PRO A 120 7.12 11.16 9.16
C PRO A 120 6.51 10.31 10.28
N TYR A 121 7.16 9.19 10.57
CA TYR A 121 6.67 8.17 11.52
C TYR A 121 5.31 7.58 11.18
N VAL A 122 4.79 7.82 9.97
CA VAL A 122 3.45 7.42 9.56
C VAL A 122 2.38 7.99 10.51
N ARG A 123 2.64 9.20 11.05
CA ARG A 123 1.81 9.87 12.03
C ARG A 123 1.14 11.10 11.42
N TRP A 124 -0.14 10.95 11.11
CA TRP A 124 -0.95 11.89 10.36
C TRP A 124 -2.30 12.15 11.04
N ASN A 125 -2.99 13.21 10.64
CA ASN A 125 -4.38 13.49 11.01
C ASN A 125 -5.18 13.96 9.78
N GLU A 126 -6.47 14.26 9.96
CA GLU A 126 -7.35 14.70 8.87
C GLU A 126 -6.82 15.95 8.16
N ASP A 127 -6.21 16.89 8.88
CA ASP A 127 -5.59 18.08 8.30
C ASP A 127 -4.43 17.72 7.36
N SER A 128 -3.62 16.71 7.71
CA SER A 128 -2.49 16.25 6.87
C SER A 128 -2.97 15.82 5.49
N VAL A 129 -4.05 15.04 5.46
CA VAL A 129 -4.59 14.43 4.25
C VAL A 129 -5.37 15.46 3.43
N THR A 130 -6.19 16.28 4.10
CA THR A 130 -6.93 17.37 3.47
C THR A 130 -5.98 18.38 2.83
N THR A 131 -4.95 18.80 3.55
CA THR A 131 -3.93 19.73 3.06
C THR A 131 -3.18 19.16 1.87
N ALA A 132 -2.76 17.89 1.94
CA ALA A 132 -2.08 17.23 0.82
C ALA A 132 -2.96 17.24 -0.45
N LYS A 133 -4.26 16.91 -0.30
CA LYS A 133 -5.21 16.95 -1.41
C LYS A 133 -5.41 18.35 -1.99
N GLU A 134 -5.62 19.35 -1.13
CA GLU A 134 -5.81 20.75 -1.55
C GLU A 134 -4.58 21.32 -2.28
N LEU A 135 -3.38 20.88 -1.91
CA LEU A 135 -2.13 21.27 -2.56
C LEU A 135 -1.81 20.45 -3.83
N GLY A 136 -2.72 19.58 -4.27
CA GLY A 136 -2.64 18.90 -5.56
C GLY A 136 -1.88 17.57 -5.56
N LEU A 137 -1.54 17.03 -4.39
CA LEU A 137 -1.00 15.66 -4.31
C LEU A 137 -2.09 14.65 -4.67
N GLN A 138 -1.69 13.58 -5.35
CA GLN A 138 -2.61 12.57 -5.88
C GLN A 138 -2.85 11.45 -4.88
N TYR A 139 -1.83 11.14 -4.06
CA TYR A 139 -1.93 10.06 -3.10
C TYR A 139 -1.13 10.30 -1.81
N GLY A 140 -1.50 9.55 -0.78
CA GLY A 140 -0.76 9.38 0.45
C GLY A 140 -0.41 7.91 0.71
N SER A 141 0.53 7.66 1.62
CA SER A 141 0.81 6.32 2.14
C SER A 141 1.05 6.39 3.65
N ASN A 142 -0.04 6.65 4.38
CA ASN A 142 -0.02 7.05 5.79
C ASN A 142 -0.73 6.06 6.73
N ARG A 143 -1.58 5.17 6.23
CA ARG A 143 -2.10 4.07 7.08
C ARG A 143 -1.13 2.89 7.06
N THR A 144 -1.18 2.09 8.11
CA THR A 144 -0.44 0.83 8.19
C THR A 144 -1.34 -0.34 8.52
N VAL A 145 -1.08 -1.47 7.87
CA VAL A 145 -1.72 -2.77 8.10
C VAL A 145 -0.69 -3.71 8.74
N ALA A 146 -1.00 -4.24 9.91
CA ALA A 146 -0.20 -5.21 10.63
C ALA A 146 -0.64 -6.63 10.27
N TRP A 147 0.26 -7.39 9.64
CA TRP A 147 0.04 -8.78 9.25
C TRP A 147 0.39 -9.74 10.38
N ASP A 148 -0.38 -10.83 10.56
CA ASP A 148 -0.19 -11.81 11.64
C ASP A 148 0.81 -12.92 11.25
N VAL A 149 1.99 -12.49 10.82
CA VAL A 149 3.06 -13.35 10.28
C VAL A 149 4.19 -13.60 11.29
N VAL A 150 4.01 -13.15 12.53
CA VAL A 150 4.99 -13.26 13.62
C VAL A 150 4.38 -14.04 14.79
N PRO A 151 4.36 -15.38 14.73
CA PRO A 151 3.69 -16.20 15.73
C PRO A 151 4.36 -16.09 17.10
N ALA A 152 3.60 -16.33 18.17
CA ALA A 152 4.10 -16.20 19.55
C ALA A 152 5.26 -17.15 19.89
N ASN A 153 5.41 -18.26 19.16
CA ASN A 153 6.41 -19.31 19.41
C ASN A 153 7.62 -19.26 18.46
N ASP A 154 7.82 -18.14 17.78
CA ASP A 154 8.77 -17.97 16.67
C ASP A 154 10.24 -17.78 17.08
N GLY A 155 10.61 -18.21 18.29
CA GLY A 155 11.95 -17.95 18.86
C GLY A 155 12.24 -16.47 19.16
N ILE A 156 11.29 -15.57 18.90
CA ILE A 156 11.38 -14.15 19.22
C ILE A 156 11.11 -13.96 20.71
N SER A 157 12.05 -13.29 21.40
CA SER A 157 11.91 -13.06 22.84
C SER A 157 10.65 -12.25 23.19
N SER A 158 10.04 -12.52 24.34
CA SER A 158 8.84 -11.80 24.80
C SER A 158 9.05 -10.27 24.86
N ARG A 159 10.27 -9.83 25.20
CA ARG A 159 10.65 -8.40 25.22
C ARG A 159 10.64 -7.79 23.81
N ALA A 160 11.10 -8.53 22.80
CA ALA A 160 11.08 -8.09 21.41
C ALA A 160 9.65 -8.02 20.87
N MET A 161 8.80 -8.99 21.21
CA MET A 161 7.36 -8.93 20.89
C MET A 161 6.65 -7.75 21.56
N GLU A 162 6.96 -7.45 22.82
CA GLU A 162 6.42 -6.27 23.51
C GLU A 162 6.86 -4.96 22.81
N ALA A 163 8.12 -4.88 22.38
CA ALA A 163 8.64 -3.73 21.63
C ALA A 163 7.99 -3.57 20.25
N TYR A 164 7.65 -4.68 19.60
CA TYR A 164 6.90 -4.69 18.35
C TYR A 164 5.45 -4.21 18.55
N ARG A 165 4.72 -4.76 19.52
CA ARG A 165 3.36 -4.32 19.88
C ARG A 165 3.28 -2.83 20.24
N LYS A 166 4.27 -2.33 21.00
CA LYS A 166 4.39 -0.89 21.27
C LYS A 166 4.58 -0.07 19.99
N GLY A 167 5.27 -0.61 18.98
CA GLY A 167 5.42 -0.01 17.66
C GLY A 167 4.10 0.12 16.92
N LEU A 168 3.35 -0.98 16.82
CA LEU A 168 2.03 -0.99 16.19
C LEU A 168 1.09 0.05 16.81
N ASN A 169 1.07 0.13 18.15
CA ASN A 169 0.26 1.13 18.87
C ASN A 169 0.70 2.58 18.59
N LEU A 170 2.00 2.83 18.37
CA LEU A 170 2.50 4.17 18.06
C LEU A 170 2.16 4.59 16.64
N TYR A 171 2.17 3.65 15.69
CA TYR A 171 1.79 3.89 14.31
C TYR A 171 0.26 3.91 14.13
N GLY A 172 -0.51 3.50 15.14
CA GLY A 172 -1.96 3.35 15.00
C GLY A 172 -2.33 2.29 13.98
N SER A 173 -1.52 1.23 13.89
CA SER A 173 -1.68 0.18 12.88
C SER A 173 -2.96 -0.62 13.13
N ALA A 174 -3.73 -0.84 12.08
CA ALA A 174 -4.84 -1.77 12.12
C ALA A 174 -4.35 -3.19 11.80
N GLU A 175 -4.99 -4.20 12.39
CA GLU A 175 -4.69 -5.60 12.05
C GLU A 175 -5.25 -5.93 10.66
N ALA A 176 -4.57 -6.77 9.88
CA ALA A 176 -5.01 -7.20 8.56
C ALA A 176 -6.39 -7.89 8.56
N ALA A 177 -6.76 -8.49 9.70
CA ALA A 177 -8.09 -9.04 9.96
C ALA A 177 -9.20 -7.98 10.04
N SER A 178 -8.85 -6.69 10.19
CA SER A 178 -9.81 -5.59 10.37
C SER A 178 -9.75 -4.53 9.26
N LEU A 179 -8.56 -4.30 8.70
CA LEU A 179 -8.34 -3.33 7.62
C LEU A 179 -7.88 -4.05 6.36
N VAL A 180 -8.57 -3.78 5.26
CA VAL A 180 -8.22 -4.27 3.94
C VAL A 180 -7.03 -3.47 3.39
N SER A 181 -5.97 -4.16 2.95
CA SER A 181 -4.79 -3.54 2.33
C SER A 181 -5.07 -3.23 0.87
N LEU A 182 -5.91 -2.23 0.62
CA LEU A 182 -6.24 -1.69 -0.70
C LEU A 182 -6.23 -0.17 -0.68
N PRO A 183 -5.95 0.49 -1.82
CA PRO A 183 -6.10 1.93 -1.90
C PRO A 183 -7.54 2.37 -1.59
N SER A 184 -7.70 3.38 -0.73
CA SER A 184 -9.01 3.97 -0.46
C SER A 184 -8.91 5.46 -0.18
N LEU A 185 -10.00 6.18 -0.45
CA LEU A 185 -10.05 7.62 -0.19
C LEU A 185 -10.14 7.89 1.31
N VAL A 186 -9.31 8.82 1.77
CA VAL A 186 -9.38 9.44 3.09
C VAL A 186 -9.48 10.94 2.84
N ASN A 187 -10.60 11.56 3.21
CA ASN A 187 -10.87 12.99 2.95
C ASN A 187 -10.50 13.46 1.51
N GLY A 188 -10.77 12.61 0.51
CA GLY A 188 -10.54 12.92 -0.90
C GLY A 188 -9.12 12.68 -1.43
N LEU A 189 -8.16 12.31 -0.58
CA LEU A 189 -6.84 11.81 -1.01
C LEU A 189 -6.86 10.29 -1.05
N LEU A 190 -6.28 9.68 -2.09
CA LEU A 190 -6.11 8.24 -2.14
C LEU A 190 -4.98 7.82 -1.17
N ASP A 191 -5.27 6.97 -0.19
CA ASP A 191 -4.27 6.43 0.73
C ASP A 191 -3.93 4.98 0.39
N LEU A 192 -2.63 4.70 0.23
CA LEU A 192 -2.05 3.38 -0.06
C LEU A 192 -1.40 2.82 1.22
N PRO A 193 -2.04 1.86 1.92
CA PRO A 193 -1.57 1.43 3.23
C PRO A 193 -0.24 0.66 3.18
N ALA A 194 0.65 0.98 4.11
CA ALA A 194 1.93 0.30 4.31
C ALA A 194 1.78 -1.02 5.09
N SER A 195 2.51 -2.05 4.70
CA SER A 195 2.50 -3.35 5.39
C SER A 195 3.55 -3.40 6.51
N LEU A 196 3.14 -3.90 7.68
CA LEU A 196 4.00 -4.20 8.82
C LEU A 196 4.01 -5.71 9.11
N PRO A 197 5.14 -6.29 9.54
CA PRO A 197 6.39 -5.61 9.93
C PRO A 197 7.28 -5.15 8.74
N ASP A 198 7.72 -3.90 8.81
CA ASP A 198 8.73 -3.30 7.93
C ASP A 198 10.16 -3.61 8.39
N ASP A 199 11.16 -3.04 7.71
CA ASP A 199 12.58 -3.24 8.05
C ASP A 199 12.92 -2.79 9.48
N GLU A 200 12.34 -1.69 9.96
CA GLU A 200 12.54 -1.19 11.32
C GLU A 200 11.99 -2.17 12.35
N ALA A 201 10.75 -2.64 12.16
CA ALA A 201 10.16 -3.65 13.03
C ALA A 201 10.99 -4.93 13.06
N LEU A 202 11.40 -5.44 11.89
CA LEU A 202 12.20 -6.66 11.78
C LEU A 202 13.58 -6.54 12.44
N VAL A 203 14.33 -5.48 12.14
CA VAL A 203 15.73 -5.34 12.56
C VAL A 203 15.84 -4.85 14.01
N ASP A 204 15.02 -3.87 14.38
CA ASP A 204 15.25 -3.08 15.59
C ASP A 204 14.29 -3.40 16.73
N ARG A 205 13.07 -3.85 16.43
CA ARG A 205 12.08 -4.25 17.45
C ARG A 205 12.14 -5.74 17.70
N LEU A 206 11.86 -6.54 16.67
CA LEU A 206 11.85 -7.99 16.71
C LEU A 206 13.25 -8.58 16.82
N ARG A 207 14.26 -7.87 16.28
CA ARG A 207 15.65 -8.34 16.19
C ARG A 207 15.74 -9.70 15.49
N ALA A 208 14.91 -9.88 14.46
CA ALA A 208 14.82 -11.12 13.71
C ALA A 208 16.17 -11.45 13.03
N ALA A 209 16.54 -12.72 13.03
CA ALA A 209 17.67 -13.22 12.24
C ALA A 209 17.41 -13.08 10.73
N PRO A 210 18.44 -12.99 9.86
CA PRO A 210 18.27 -12.79 8.42
C PRO A 210 17.26 -13.74 7.76
N GLU A 211 17.34 -15.04 8.05
CA GLU A 211 16.47 -16.08 7.50
C GLU A 211 15.01 -15.87 7.94
N ARG A 212 14.83 -15.32 9.14
CA ARG A 212 13.50 -15.01 9.66
C ARG A 212 12.91 -13.75 9.00
N ARG A 213 13.74 -12.77 8.65
CA ARG A 213 13.30 -11.60 7.87
C ARG A 213 12.80 -12.01 6.49
N GLU A 214 13.55 -12.90 5.82
CA GLU A 214 13.16 -13.51 4.55
C GLU A 214 11.82 -14.24 4.67
N GLN A 215 11.66 -15.06 5.72
CA GLN A 215 10.42 -15.79 5.93
C GLN A 215 9.24 -14.85 6.15
N ILE A 216 9.36 -13.88 7.06
CA ILE A 216 8.29 -12.96 7.40
C ILE A 216 7.79 -12.18 6.17
N TRP A 217 8.67 -11.61 5.36
CA TRP A 217 8.22 -10.87 4.17
C TRP A 217 7.62 -11.78 3.09
N ARG A 218 8.05 -13.04 2.97
CA ARG A 218 7.38 -14.02 2.10
C ARG A 218 5.98 -14.37 2.63
N ASP A 219 5.84 -14.56 3.94
CA ASP A 219 4.54 -14.85 4.56
C ASP A 219 3.54 -13.70 4.34
N ILE A 220 3.99 -12.43 4.46
CA ILE A 220 3.15 -11.26 4.11
C ILE A 220 2.72 -11.32 2.64
N LEU A 221 3.65 -11.58 1.73
CA LEU A 221 3.33 -11.69 0.31
C LEU A 221 2.31 -12.81 0.06
N ASP A 222 2.41 -13.93 0.76
CA ASP A 222 1.50 -15.07 0.61
C ASP A 222 0.09 -14.75 1.05
N GLU A 223 -0.07 -14.08 2.19
CA GLU A 223 -1.37 -13.59 2.66
C GLU A 223 -1.95 -12.53 1.71
N VAL A 224 -1.16 -11.53 1.32
CA VAL A 224 -1.56 -10.50 0.35
C VAL A 224 -2.00 -11.13 -0.97
N TYR A 225 -1.24 -12.11 -1.46
CA TYR A 225 -1.52 -12.81 -2.70
C TYR A 225 -2.80 -13.64 -2.60
N ALA A 226 -3.02 -14.34 -1.48
CA ALA A 226 -4.23 -15.10 -1.22
C ALA A 226 -5.47 -14.20 -1.18
N LEU A 227 -5.35 -12.99 -0.63
CA LEU A 227 -6.44 -12.00 -0.52
C LEU A 227 -6.62 -11.14 -1.78
N GLY A 228 -5.59 -11.04 -2.63
CA GLY A 228 -5.60 -10.14 -3.78
C GLY A 228 -5.47 -8.68 -3.42
N GLU A 229 -4.69 -8.39 -2.40
CA GLU A 229 -4.51 -7.07 -1.82
C GLU A 229 -3.21 -6.43 -2.32
N MET A 230 -2.72 -5.39 -1.64
CA MET A 230 -1.43 -4.81 -1.93
C MET A 230 -0.42 -5.01 -0.80
N PHE A 231 0.85 -5.20 -1.17
CA PHE A 231 1.98 -5.20 -0.26
C PHE A 231 2.85 -3.96 -0.51
N VAL A 232 2.68 -2.92 0.31
CA VAL A 232 3.61 -1.78 0.32
C VAL A 232 4.71 -2.05 1.34
N LEU A 233 5.91 -2.39 0.87
CA LEU A 233 7.06 -2.64 1.71
C LEU A 233 7.78 -1.32 2.01
N ILE A 234 8.03 -1.03 3.30
CA ILE A 234 8.91 0.07 3.72
C ILE A 234 10.29 -0.51 4.05
N LEU A 235 11.32 0.05 3.41
CA LEU A 235 12.72 -0.23 3.67
C LEU A 235 13.50 1.07 3.80
N HIS A 236 14.02 1.33 4.99
CA HIS A 236 14.94 2.44 5.19
C HIS A 236 16.34 2.05 4.70
N HIS A 237 16.91 2.93 3.90
CA HIS A 237 18.11 2.69 3.13
C HIS A 237 19.35 2.40 3.98
N GLU A 238 19.42 2.95 5.20
CA GLU A 238 20.48 2.62 6.15
C GLU A 238 20.44 1.17 6.66
N ARG A 239 19.32 0.46 6.43
CA ARG A 239 19.16 -0.98 6.70
C ARG A 239 19.21 -1.85 5.45
N LEU A 240 19.40 -1.28 4.26
CA LEU A 240 19.44 -2.07 3.01
C LEU A 240 20.40 -3.25 3.11
N THR A 241 21.63 -3.05 3.59
CA THR A 241 22.61 -4.15 3.73
C THR A 241 22.13 -5.25 4.69
N LEU A 242 21.34 -4.91 5.71
CA LEU A 242 20.81 -5.87 6.69
C LEU A 242 19.59 -6.63 6.16
N CYS A 243 18.84 -6.04 5.23
CA CYS A 243 17.62 -6.63 4.68
C CYS A 243 17.75 -7.01 3.21
N LYS A 244 18.95 -6.92 2.61
CA LYS A 244 19.16 -7.19 1.18
C LYS A 244 18.70 -8.60 0.80
N SER A 245 19.11 -9.62 1.58
CA SER A 245 18.71 -11.00 1.31
C SER A 245 17.20 -11.19 1.44
N ALA A 246 16.58 -10.58 2.45
CA ALA A 246 15.12 -10.56 2.62
C ALA A 246 14.38 -9.90 1.45
N LEU A 247 14.89 -8.76 0.97
CA LEU A 247 14.34 -8.05 -0.17
C LEU A 247 14.44 -8.88 -1.46
N GLU A 248 15.61 -9.43 -1.76
CA GLU A 248 15.83 -10.29 -2.94
C GLU A 248 14.99 -11.58 -2.86
N ALA A 249 14.84 -12.15 -1.66
CA ALA A 249 14.03 -13.35 -1.45
C ALA A 249 12.54 -13.10 -1.71
N VAL A 250 11.97 -12.02 -1.18
CA VAL A 250 10.54 -11.71 -1.41
C VAL A 250 10.28 -11.29 -2.87
N LEU A 251 11.23 -10.60 -3.52
CA LEU A 251 11.12 -10.26 -4.95
C LEU A 251 11.23 -11.50 -5.86
N THR A 252 12.11 -12.44 -5.52
CA THR A 252 12.18 -13.74 -6.21
C THR A 252 10.89 -14.53 -6.02
N HIS A 253 10.35 -14.53 -4.78
CA HIS A 253 9.07 -15.15 -4.47
C HIS A 253 7.92 -14.53 -5.27
N THR A 254 7.97 -13.22 -5.50
CA THR A 254 7.04 -12.47 -6.34
C THR A 254 7.06 -12.94 -7.80
N GLN A 255 8.25 -13.10 -8.39
CA GLN A 255 8.39 -13.55 -9.79
C GLN A 255 7.91 -14.99 -10.02
N GLY A 256 7.91 -15.84 -8.99
CA GLY A 256 7.46 -17.23 -9.08
C GLY A 256 5.93 -17.44 -9.07
N ARG A 257 5.14 -16.36 -8.97
CA ARG A 257 3.68 -16.44 -8.80
C ARG A 257 2.92 -16.46 -10.14
N HIS A 258 1.88 -17.29 -10.20
CA HIS A 258 0.91 -17.32 -11.30
C HIS A 258 -0.53 -17.44 -10.74
N PRO A 259 -1.47 -16.52 -11.08
CA PRO A 259 -1.26 -15.29 -11.84
C PRO A 259 -0.19 -14.36 -11.25
N HIS A 260 0.42 -13.53 -12.09
CA HIS A 260 1.55 -12.72 -11.66
C HIS A 260 1.17 -11.69 -10.58
N VAL A 261 2.17 -11.16 -9.88
CA VAL A 261 2.05 -9.99 -9.00
C VAL A 261 2.43 -8.74 -9.79
N TRP A 262 1.64 -7.68 -9.65
CA TRP A 262 1.99 -6.40 -10.26
C TRP A 262 2.97 -5.64 -9.37
N LEU A 263 4.24 -5.61 -9.77
CA LEU A 263 5.25 -4.76 -9.17
C LEU A 263 5.16 -3.34 -9.75
N ALA A 264 4.93 -2.35 -8.91
CA ALA A 264 4.72 -0.97 -9.32
C ALA A 264 5.10 0.04 -8.23
N SER A 265 5.48 1.24 -8.66
CA SER A 265 5.59 2.41 -7.79
C SER A 265 4.22 2.80 -7.21
N LEU A 266 4.20 3.54 -6.10
CA LEU A 266 2.93 4.03 -5.53
C LEU A 266 2.20 4.96 -6.49
N GLY A 267 2.92 5.77 -7.27
CA GLY A 267 2.35 6.62 -8.32
C GLY A 267 1.65 5.82 -9.42
N GLU A 268 2.24 4.73 -9.90
CA GLU A 268 1.61 3.84 -10.88
C GLU A 268 0.34 3.18 -10.31
N ILE A 269 0.39 2.71 -9.06
CA ILE A 269 -0.79 2.15 -8.38
C ILE A 269 -1.88 3.21 -8.21
N SER A 270 -1.52 4.43 -7.80
CA SER A 270 -2.44 5.55 -7.68
C SER A 270 -3.11 5.89 -9.01
N ALA A 271 -2.33 6.01 -10.09
CA ALA A 271 -2.83 6.32 -11.42
C ALA A 271 -3.79 5.24 -11.92
N TRP A 272 -3.44 3.96 -11.73
CA TRP A 272 -4.34 2.85 -12.05
C TRP A 272 -5.63 2.91 -11.25
N TRP A 273 -5.56 3.17 -9.93
CA TRP A 273 -6.75 3.18 -9.08
C TRP A 273 -7.73 4.29 -9.47
N HIS A 274 -7.22 5.49 -9.78
CA HIS A 274 -8.03 6.59 -10.30
C HIS A 274 -8.67 6.27 -11.64
N ARG A 275 -7.88 5.76 -12.61
CA ARG A 275 -8.37 5.35 -13.93
C ARG A 275 -9.44 4.26 -13.82
N ARG A 276 -9.20 3.24 -12.98
CA ARG A 276 -10.11 2.10 -12.78
C ARG A 276 -11.42 2.52 -12.12
N ALA A 277 -11.42 3.54 -11.26
CA ALA A 277 -12.62 4.03 -10.58
C ALA A 277 -13.72 4.52 -11.55
N GLU A 278 -13.37 4.86 -12.79
CA GLU A 278 -14.31 5.29 -13.84
C GLU A 278 -15.01 4.11 -14.53
N TYR A 279 -14.51 2.87 -14.35
CA TYR A 279 -14.95 1.71 -15.10
C TYR A 279 -16.12 0.99 -14.48
N ARG A 280 -17.12 0.65 -15.30
CA ARG A 280 -18.30 -0.12 -14.90
C ARG A 280 -18.58 -1.24 -15.91
N LEU A 281 -18.96 -2.41 -15.38
CA LEU A 281 -19.46 -3.51 -16.20
C LEU A 281 -20.93 -3.34 -16.50
N GLN A 282 -21.33 -3.82 -17.66
CA GLN A 282 -22.74 -4.01 -18.01
C GLN A 282 -23.01 -5.50 -18.19
N ILE A 283 -24.16 -5.94 -17.68
CA ILE A 283 -24.66 -7.30 -17.82
C ILE A 283 -26.04 -7.21 -18.45
N GLU A 284 -26.16 -7.70 -19.67
CA GLU A 284 -27.40 -7.67 -20.45
C GLU A 284 -27.96 -9.09 -20.55
N ARG A 285 -29.22 -9.29 -20.22
CA ARG A 285 -29.88 -10.58 -20.46
C ARG A 285 -30.16 -10.70 -21.95
N THR A 286 -29.65 -11.77 -22.58
CA THR A 286 -29.85 -12.03 -24.01
C THR A 286 -30.84 -13.16 -24.26
N ASP A 287 -30.94 -14.10 -23.31
CA ASP A 287 -31.92 -15.19 -23.31
C ASP A 287 -32.17 -15.65 -21.85
N VAL A 288 -33.04 -16.64 -21.65
CA VAL A 288 -33.21 -17.33 -20.37
C VAL A 288 -31.88 -17.96 -19.93
N GLY A 289 -31.38 -17.54 -18.77
CA GLY A 289 -30.14 -18.04 -18.19
C GLY A 289 -28.87 -17.64 -18.96
N THR A 290 -28.96 -16.74 -19.93
CA THR A 290 -27.81 -16.30 -20.75
C THR A 290 -27.65 -14.79 -20.70
N TYR A 291 -26.44 -14.35 -20.35
CA TYR A 291 -26.09 -12.94 -20.18
C TYR A 291 -24.90 -12.58 -21.06
N ARG A 292 -24.93 -11.40 -21.64
CA ARG A 292 -23.80 -10.75 -22.29
C ARG A 292 -23.14 -9.81 -21.29
N VAL A 293 -21.84 -10.00 -21.06
CA VAL A 293 -21.01 -9.10 -20.27
C VAL A 293 -20.32 -8.14 -21.23
N ILE A 294 -20.36 -6.86 -20.90
CA ILE A 294 -19.69 -5.78 -21.64
C ILE A 294 -18.85 -5.01 -20.64
N ALA A 295 -17.53 -5.02 -20.86
CA ALA A 295 -16.55 -4.26 -20.11
C ALA A 295 -16.07 -3.05 -20.92
N PRO A 296 -15.50 -2.03 -20.25
CA PRO A 296 -14.85 -0.92 -20.93
C PRO A 296 -13.72 -1.41 -21.84
N ASP A 297 -13.48 -0.66 -22.91
CA ASP A 297 -12.45 -0.99 -23.91
C ASP A 297 -11.08 -0.49 -23.44
N ASP A 298 -10.51 -1.22 -22.49
CA ASP A 298 -9.20 -0.96 -21.92
C ASP A 298 -8.42 -2.29 -21.79
N PRO A 299 -7.24 -2.42 -22.44
CA PRO A 299 -6.46 -3.65 -22.42
C PRO A 299 -5.89 -3.99 -21.03
N ASP A 300 -5.82 -3.03 -20.11
CA ASP A 300 -5.34 -3.27 -18.75
C ASP A 300 -6.43 -3.83 -17.83
N ILE A 301 -7.71 -3.76 -18.20
CA ILE A 301 -8.80 -4.33 -17.41
C ILE A 301 -8.77 -5.86 -17.51
N ALA A 302 -8.84 -6.51 -16.35
CA ALA A 302 -9.17 -7.92 -16.26
C ALA A 302 -10.60 -8.10 -15.75
N VAL A 303 -11.43 -8.82 -16.52
CA VAL A 303 -12.75 -9.24 -16.06
C VAL A 303 -12.65 -10.66 -15.55
N VAL A 304 -13.01 -10.86 -14.29
CA VAL A 304 -13.01 -12.18 -13.67
C VAL A 304 -14.42 -12.61 -13.30
N VAL A 305 -14.65 -13.91 -13.41
CA VAL A 305 -15.95 -14.53 -13.21
C VAL A 305 -15.82 -15.79 -12.35
N ARG A 306 -16.86 -16.10 -11.59
CA ARG A 306 -16.97 -17.33 -10.79
C ARG A 306 -18.38 -17.89 -10.92
N GLY A 307 -18.51 -19.22 -10.89
CA GLY A 307 -19.82 -19.90 -10.83
C GLY A 307 -20.67 -19.72 -12.11
N VAL A 308 -20.04 -19.46 -13.25
CA VAL A 308 -20.72 -19.27 -14.55
C VAL A 308 -20.08 -20.16 -15.61
N ASP A 309 -20.82 -20.47 -16.67
CA ASP A 309 -20.28 -21.16 -17.85
C ASP A 309 -20.16 -20.20 -19.03
N GLY A 310 -18.94 -19.87 -19.43
CA GLY A 310 -18.65 -19.02 -20.60
C GLY A 310 -17.87 -19.74 -21.71
N GLY A 311 -17.74 -21.06 -21.64
CA GLY A 311 -17.02 -21.87 -22.62
C GLY A 311 -15.63 -21.30 -23.00
N PRO A 312 -15.31 -21.14 -24.29
CA PRO A 312 -13.98 -20.74 -24.74
C PRO A 312 -13.63 -19.27 -24.48
N ALA A 313 -14.60 -18.43 -24.11
CA ALA A 313 -14.37 -17.02 -23.80
C ALA A 313 -13.68 -16.82 -22.45
N LEU A 314 -13.69 -17.86 -21.59
CA LEU A 314 -13.10 -17.85 -20.27
C LEU A 314 -11.86 -18.75 -20.21
N MET A 315 -10.89 -18.39 -19.38
CA MET A 315 -9.73 -19.22 -19.07
C MET A 315 -9.54 -19.34 -17.55
N PRO A 316 -9.05 -20.47 -17.03
CA PRO A 316 -8.70 -20.58 -15.61
C PRO A 316 -7.74 -19.46 -15.21
N TRP A 317 -7.92 -18.90 -14.02
CA TRP A 317 -7.10 -17.78 -13.54
C TRP A 317 -6.61 -17.99 -12.11
N PHE A 318 -7.50 -18.01 -11.11
CA PHE A 318 -7.10 -18.20 -9.71
C PHE A 318 -8.18 -18.90 -8.88
N GLY A 319 -7.86 -20.05 -8.31
CA GLY A 319 -8.85 -20.87 -7.60
C GLY A 319 -10.04 -21.20 -8.51
N GLU A 320 -11.24 -20.86 -8.06
CA GLU A 320 -12.48 -21.03 -8.83
C GLU A 320 -12.77 -19.90 -9.83
N TYR A 321 -11.98 -18.82 -9.78
CA TYR A 321 -12.15 -17.70 -10.69
C TYR A 321 -11.53 -18.00 -12.06
N GLN A 322 -12.28 -17.63 -13.09
CA GLN A 322 -11.85 -17.62 -14.48
C GLN A 322 -11.73 -16.17 -14.96
N MET A 323 -10.86 -15.93 -15.94
CA MET A 323 -10.67 -14.62 -16.57
C MET A 323 -11.21 -14.61 -17.99
N ALA A 324 -11.86 -13.52 -18.39
CA ALA A 324 -12.35 -13.35 -19.75
C ALA A 324 -11.20 -13.03 -20.72
N ARG A 325 -11.30 -13.54 -21.96
CA ARG A 325 -10.33 -13.27 -23.04
C ARG A 325 -10.56 -11.94 -23.77
N GLY A 326 -11.68 -11.27 -23.51
CA GLY A 326 -12.03 -10.02 -24.18
C GLY A 326 -13.09 -9.22 -23.43
N SER A 327 -13.34 -7.99 -23.89
CA SER A 327 -14.25 -7.04 -23.24
C SER A 327 -15.73 -7.32 -23.49
N ARG A 328 -16.08 -8.20 -24.44
CA ARG A 328 -17.46 -8.60 -24.72
C ARG A 328 -17.55 -10.11 -24.87
N PHE A 329 -18.36 -10.75 -24.04
CA PHE A 329 -18.53 -12.21 -24.05
C PHE A 329 -19.88 -12.62 -23.47
N SER A 330 -20.29 -13.86 -23.75
CA SER A 330 -21.52 -14.44 -23.23
C SER A 330 -21.22 -15.45 -22.13
N ILE A 331 -22.06 -15.47 -21.11
CA ILE A 331 -22.02 -16.42 -19.99
C ILE A 331 -23.40 -17.00 -19.75
N ARG A 332 -23.44 -18.25 -19.27
CA ARG A 332 -24.64 -18.91 -18.76
C ARG A 332 -24.62 -18.89 -17.25
N SER A 333 -25.73 -18.48 -16.66
CA SER A 333 -25.93 -18.42 -15.22
C SER A 333 -27.41 -18.57 -14.88
N PRO A 334 -27.78 -19.32 -13.83
CA PRO A 334 -29.19 -19.49 -13.44
C PRO A 334 -29.85 -18.18 -12.99
N LYS A 335 -29.05 -17.24 -12.48
CA LYS A 335 -29.46 -15.92 -12.02
C LYS A 335 -28.57 -14.85 -12.63
N ARG A 336 -28.95 -13.59 -12.52
CA ARG A 336 -28.12 -12.48 -12.99
C ARG A 336 -26.86 -12.39 -12.12
N PRO A 337 -25.64 -12.51 -12.68
CA PRO A 337 -24.41 -12.63 -11.90
C PRO A 337 -23.92 -11.25 -11.39
N ALA A 338 -24.71 -10.67 -10.50
CA ALA A 338 -24.58 -9.35 -9.91
C ALA A 338 -24.96 -9.40 -8.42
N ILE A 339 -24.65 -8.34 -7.69
CA ILE A 339 -24.95 -8.22 -6.26
C ILE A 339 -26.19 -7.33 -6.08
N SER A 340 -27.19 -7.85 -5.37
CA SER A 340 -28.32 -7.05 -4.87
C SER A 340 -28.08 -6.62 -3.44
N VAL A 341 -28.32 -5.34 -3.15
CA VAL A 341 -28.33 -4.80 -1.78
C VAL A 341 -29.74 -4.35 -1.40
N ASP A 342 -30.00 -4.22 -0.09
CA ASP A 342 -31.28 -3.68 0.39
C ASP A 342 -31.53 -2.25 -0.13
N GLU A 343 -32.80 -1.87 -0.33
CA GLU A 343 -33.17 -0.52 -0.78
C GLU A 343 -32.57 0.58 0.12
N GLY A 344 -32.58 0.35 1.44
CA GLY A 344 -31.99 1.23 2.44
C GLY A 344 -30.50 1.00 2.74
N ALA A 345 -29.77 0.28 1.88
CA ALA A 345 -28.33 0.04 2.08
C ALA A 345 -27.54 1.35 2.01
N SER A 346 -26.49 1.44 2.84
CA SER A 346 -25.57 2.57 2.89
C SER A 346 -25.04 2.93 1.49
N PRO A 347 -25.04 4.21 1.08
CA PRO A 347 -24.37 4.65 -0.15
C PRO A 347 -22.89 4.26 -0.17
N ALA A 348 -22.22 4.26 0.98
CA ALA A 348 -20.81 3.89 1.09
C ALA A 348 -20.57 2.40 0.78
N LEU A 349 -21.48 1.50 1.19
CA LEU A 349 -21.41 0.08 0.79
C LEU A 349 -21.53 -0.05 -0.73
N VAL A 350 -22.53 0.61 -1.33
CA VAL A 350 -22.75 0.53 -2.77
C VAL A 350 -21.52 1.05 -3.52
N GLN A 351 -20.97 2.18 -3.10
CA GLN A 351 -19.74 2.71 -3.69
C GLN A 351 -18.57 1.74 -3.54
N PHE A 352 -18.39 1.14 -2.36
CA PHE A 352 -17.35 0.14 -2.13
C PHE A 352 -17.48 -1.09 -3.04
N LEU A 353 -18.69 -1.62 -3.23
CA LEU A 353 -18.92 -2.76 -4.13
C LEU A 353 -18.67 -2.41 -5.61
N LEU A 354 -19.04 -1.18 -6.02
CA LEU A 354 -18.71 -0.66 -7.34
C LEU A 354 -17.21 -0.48 -7.52
N ASP A 355 -16.51 0.04 -6.50
CA ASP A 355 -15.06 0.19 -6.48
C ASP A 355 -14.37 -1.18 -6.48
N GLU A 356 -14.94 -2.21 -5.88
CA GLU A 356 -14.48 -3.59 -5.99
C GLU A 356 -14.71 -4.19 -7.40
N GLY A 357 -15.46 -3.50 -8.25
CA GLY A 357 -15.67 -3.81 -9.66
C GLY A 357 -16.92 -4.66 -9.94
N TYR A 358 -17.80 -4.85 -8.97
CA TYR A 358 -19.04 -5.60 -9.13
C TYR A 358 -20.13 -4.78 -9.83
N VAL A 359 -21.10 -5.48 -10.42
CA VAL A 359 -22.39 -4.89 -10.79
C VAL A 359 -23.31 -4.96 -9.57
N VAL A 360 -23.87 -3.81 -9.18
CA VAL A 360 -24.66 -3.67 -7.95
C VAL A 360 -26.04 -3.11 -8.28
N GLU A 361 -27.08 -3.73 -7.74
CA GLU A 361 -28.48 -3.33 -7.91
C GLU A 361 -29.18 -3.21 -6.54
N ARG A 362 -30.16 -2.30 -6.41
CA ARG A 362 -30.94 -2.15 -5.18
C ARG A 362 -32.26 -2.91 -5.30
N GLY A 363 -32.61 -3.67 -4.27
CA GLY A 363 -33.91 -4.37 -4.18
C GLY A 363 -34.14 -5.46 -5.24
N ALA A 364 -33.16 -5.76 -6.09
CA ALA A 364 -33.29 -6.70 -7.18
C ALA A 364 -33.44 -8.14 -6.66
N ILE A 365 -34.43 -8.87 -7.19
CA ILE A 365 -34.76 -10.24 -6.77
C ILE A 365 -34.00 -11.28 -7.61
N ASP A 366 -33.60 -10.93 -8.83
CA ASP A 366 -33.00 -11.83 -9.83
C ASP A 366 -31.46 -11.90 -9.76
N CYS A 367 -30.82 -11.12 -8.89
CA CYS A 367 -29.38 -11.18 -8.65
C CYS A 367 -28.99 -12.50 -7.97
N SER A 368 -27.79 -12.98 -8.32
CA SER A 368 -27.20 -14.22 -7.80
C SER A 368 -26.85 -14.13 -6.31
N LEU A 369 -26.38 -12.97 -5.85
CA LEU A 369 -26.05 -12.71 -4.46
C LEU A 369 -26.89 -11.56 -3.90
N ARG A 370 -27.39 -11.71 -2.67
CA ARG A 370 -28.05 -10.64 -1.92
C ARG A 370 -27.26 -10.34 -0.65
N LEU A 371 -26.82 -9.09 -0.48
CA LEU A 371 -26.17 -8.60 0.73
C LEU A 371 -27.14 -7.69 1.48
N GLY A 372 -27.65 -8.17 2.62
CA GLY A 372 -28.59 -7.45 3.46
C GLY A 372 -27.98 -6.95 4.78
N GLY A 373 -28.65 -6.00 5.43
CA GLY A 373 -28.32 -5.59 6.81
C GLY A 373 -27.33 -4.41 6.96
N TRP A 374 -26.75 -3.93 5.85
CA TRP A 374 -25.73 -2.87 5.86
C TRP A 374 -26.34 -1.46 5.71
N ARG A 375 -27.05 -1.00 6.74
CA ARG A 375 -27.62 0.37 6.77
C ARG A 375 -26.57 1.44 7.06
N SER A 376 -25.52 1.07 7.79
CA SER A 376 -24.25 1.80 7.93
C SER A 376 -23.14 0.98 7.29
N PHE A 377 -22.05 1.64 6.89
CA PHE A 377 -20.88 0.97 6.33
C PHE A 377 -19.64 1.83 6.54
N GLU A 378 -18.66 1.29 7.23
CA GLU A 378 -17.38 1.93 7.54
C GLU A 378 -16.19 1.09 7.02
N ASP A 379 -14.97 1.63 7.10
CA ASP A 379 -13.77 0.95 6.60
C ASP A 379 -13.52 -0.42 7.26
N THR A 380 -13.90 -0.57 8.54
CA THR A 380 -13.77 -1.83 9.29
C THR A 380 -14.74 -2.92 8.82
N ASP A 381 -15.80 -2.55 8.11
CA ASP A 381 -16.80 -3.49 7.59
C ASP A 381 -16.37 -4.14 6.26
N LYS A 382 -15.40 -3.53 5.56
CA LYS A 382 -14.94 -3.97 4.23
C LYS A 382 -14.50 -5.43 4.21
N ARG A 383 -13.73 -5.86 5.22
CA ARG A 383 -13.24 -7.24 5.35
C ARG A 383 -14.39 -8.24 5.40
N ALA A 384 -15.35 -8.01 6.31
CA ALA A 384 -16.51 -8.89 6.49
C ALA A 384 -17.37 -8.97 5.22
N VAL A 385 -17.55 -7.87 4.50
CA VAL A 385 -18.27 -7.88 3.22
C VAL A 385 -17.53 -8.67 2.15
N ILE A 386 -16.20 -8.49 2.02
CA ILE A 386 -15.39 -9.29 1.08
C ILE A 386 -15.49 -10.77 1.42
N GLU A 387 -15.33 -11.15 2.69
CA GLU A 387 -15.42 -12.54 3.15
C GLU A 387 -16.81 -13.14 2.90
N ALA A 388 -17.88 -12.38 3.10
CA ALA A 388 -19.24 -12.82 2.80
C ALA A 388 -19.46 -13.07 1.29
N ILE A 389 -18.84 -12.25 0.43
CA ILE A 389 -18.88 -12.44 -1.02
C ILE A 389 -18.03 -13.64 -1.43
N ASP A 390 -16.79 -13.71 -0.97
CA ASP A 390 -15.84 -14.76 -1.34
C ASP A 390 -16.27 -16.13 -0.81
N GLY A 391 -16.89 -16.20 0.37
CA GLY A 391 -17.48 -17.42 0.93
C GLY A 391 -18.80 -17.86 0.27
N SER A 392 -19.36 -17.07 -0.65
CA SER A 392 -20.57 -17.44 -1.39
C SER A 392 -20.24 -18.23 -2.65
N GLU A 393 -21.02 -19.27 -2.95
CA GLU A 393 -20.98 -19.98 -4.25
C GLU A 393 -21.73 -19.24 -5.36
N ALA A 394 -22.25 -18.03 -5.09
CA ALA A 394 -23.05 -17.28 -6.03
C ALA A 394 -22.26 -16.95 -7.32
N PRO A 395 -22.87 -17.15 -8.50
CA PRO A 395 -22.29 -16.73 -9.77
C PRO A 395 -22.03 -15.22 -9.79
N LEU A 396 -20.82 -14.76 -10.06
CA LEU A 396 -20.48 -13.34 -10.06
C LEU A 396 -19.53 -12.97 -11.19
N VAL A 397 -19.62 -11.72 -11.62
CA VAL A 397 -18.72 -11.07 -12.59
C VAL A 397 -18.22 -9.77 -11.97
N ARG A 398 -16.93 -9.49 -12.08
CA ARG A 398 -16.33 -8.22 -11.63
C ARG A 398 -15.16 -7.77 -12.51
N ILE A 399 -14.89 -6.47 -12.51
CA ILE A 399 -13.57 -5.95 -12.90
C ILE A 399 -12.62 -6.21 -11.75
N TRP A 400 -11.56 -6.96 -12.03
CA TRP A 400 -10.54 -7.27 -11.05
C TRP A 400 -9.78 -6.00 -10.61
N ARG A 401 -9.20 -6.06 -9.41
CA ARG A 401 -8.55 -4.91 -8.75
C ARG A 401 -7.32 -4.43 -9.49
N TRP A 402 -6.51 -5.34 -10.01
CA TRP A 402 -5.17 -5.06 -10.53
C TRP A 402 -5.12 -5.23 -12.05
N PRO A 403 -4.26 -4.46 -12.74
CA PRO A 403 -4.23 -4.46 -14.19
C PRO A 403 -3.71 -5.79 -14.74
N ARG A 404 -4.09 -6.09 -15.98
CA ARG A 404 -3.59 -7.21 -16.79
C ARG A 404 -3.74 -8.58 -16.11
N GLY A 405 -4.69 -8.72 -15.19
CA GLY A 405 -4.97 -9.96 -14.48
C GLY A 405 -3.93 -10.30 -13.41
N ALA A 406 -3.20 -9.31 -12.88
CA ALA A 406 -2.35 -9.52 -11.72
C ALA A 406 -3.19 -9.96 -10.51
N ARG A 407 -2.70 -10.93 -9.74
CA ARG A 407 -3.43 -11.44 -8.58
C ARG A 407 -3.50 -10.42 -7.45
N CYS A 408 -2.36 -9.79 -7.15
CA CYS A 408 -2.14 -8.78 -6.13
C CYS A 408 -1.15 -7.71 -6.67
N ALA A 409 -0.93 -6.64 -5.90
CA ALA A 409 0.12 -5.65 -6.20
C ALA A 409 1.18 -5.62 -5.11
N MET A 410 2.40 -5.23 -5.46
CA MET A 410 3.47 -4.98 -4.51
C MET A 410 4.24 -3.72 -4.90
N SER A 411 4.55 -2.89 -3.91
CA SER A 411 5.32 -1.67 -4.08
C SER A 411 6.51 -1.64 -3.14
N LEU A 412 7.66 -1.29 -3.69
CA LEU A 412 8.91 -1.10 -2.97
C LEU A 412 9.01 0.37 -2.57
N THR A 413 9.04 0.66 -1.27
CA THR A 413 9.11 2.03 -0.78
C THR A 413 10.19 2.21 0.27
N GLY A 414 10.67 3.43 0.44
CA GLY A 414 11.63 3.75 1.50
C GLY A 414 11.53 5.19 1.95
N ASP A 415 11.80 5.41 3.24
CA ASP A 415 11.81 6.74 3.82
C ASP A 415 13.26 7.26 3.85
N VAL A 416 13.47 8.51 3.40
CA VAL A 416 14.77 9.18 3.32
C VAL A 416 14.71 10.48 4.09
N ASP A 417 15.32 10.46 5.27
CA ASP A 417 15.25 11.52 6.25
C ASP A 417 16.64 11.96 6.75
N SER A 418 17.71 11.26 6.32
CA SER A 418 19.11 11.75 6.38
C SER A 418 19.99 11.15 5.31
N MET A 419 20.96 11.93 4.86
CA MET A 419 22.07 11.45 4.03
C MET A 419 23.36 11.24 4.84
N THR A 420 23.50 11.93 5.97
CA THR A 420 24.69 11.92 6.81
C THR A 420 24.33 11.78 8.30
N ILE A 421 25.33 11.46 9.13
CA ILE A 421 25.14 11.48 10.59
C ILE A 421 24.80 12.89 11.10
N VAL A 422 25.30 13.94 10.44
CA VAL A 422 24.99 15.33 10.79
C VAL A 422 23.53 15.64 10.52
N ASP A 423 23.00 15.22 9.36
CA ASP A 423 21.56 15.35 9.07
C ASP A 423 20.75 14.63 10.16
N PHE A 424 21.15 13.41 10.54
CA PHE A 424 20.43 12.61 11.55
C PHE A 424 20.37 13.31 12.91
N ILE A 425 21.51 13.85 13.36
CA ILE A 425 21.60 14.56 14.64
C ILE A 425 20.82 15.89 14.60
N ARG A 426 20.74 16.55 13.44
CA ARG A 426 20.03 17.82 13.29
C ARG A 426 18.52 17.69 13.25
N ARG A 427 17.95 16.56 12.83
CA ARG A 427 16.49 16.38 12.71
C ARG A 427 15.66 16.89 13.90
N PRO A 428 16.02 16.64 15.19
CA PRO A 428 15.23 17.09 16.34
C PRO A 428 15.30 18.60 16.57
N LEU A 429 16.26 19.28 15.93
CA LEU A 429 16.51 20.71 16.07
C LEU A 429 15.91 21.50 14.90
N GLU A 430 15.45 20.80 13.87
CA GLU A 430 14.83 21.39 12.69
C GLU A 430 13.32 21.50 12.94
N VAL A 431 12.82 22.74 12.97
CA VAL A 431 11.41 23.07 13.11
C VAL A 431 10.88 23.51 11.76
#